data_AF-A0A9P7XZ73-F1
#
_entry.id   AF-A0A9P7XZ73-F1
#
_cell.length_a   1.000
_cell.length_b   1.000
_cell.length_c   1.000
_cell.angle_alpha   90.00
_cell.angle_beta   90.00
_cell.angle_gamma   90.00
#
_symmetry.space_group_name_H-M   'P 1'
#
loop_
_entity.id
_entity.type
_entity.pdbx_description
1 polymer ?
#
loop_
_entity_poly.entity_id
_entity_poly.type
_entity_poly.pdbx_seq_one_letter_code
_entity_poly.pdbx_strand_id
1 'polypeptide(L)'
;MKVLGLRYHENSINKSHKSHPYPPTGPASIGQRAPDDIIVPFAPAPADTSLPRSESLAELEDEGTNQQSKDVRLYDILAFPGVFQILVFAADRLVAEKDLDARLGKDIEHYQRVWSSRWPGLRGVLDSNSSSSSSSSSEAMMSKKNKSTPQFMVHVISSATFSESDNHGTATAMADRTEGYGKIYIDPEGGRLHEWFGFTGLSSTPPTKKSASLVQGGGIVVLRPDTHIAFRVSGVGSPAWADVDEYFTSLMTAS
;
A
#
# COMPACT_ATOMS: atom_id res chain seq x y z
N MET A 1 19.72 -4.88 18.33
CA MET A 1 20.86 -4.50 17.48
C MET A 1 20.49 -3.22 16.73
N LYS A 2 21.26 -2.13 16.87
CA LYS A 2 21.11 -0.92 16.05
C LYS A 2 21.66 -1.25 14.66
N VAL A 3 20.80 -1.47 13.67
CA VAL A 3 21.23 -1.32 12.28
C VAL A 3 21.62 0.15 12.14
N LEU A 4 22.89 0.42 11.82
CA LEU A 4 23.34 1.75 11.42
C LEU A 4 22.47 2.16 10.23
N GLY A 5 21.42 2.94 10.50
CA GLY A 5 20.40 3.29 9.51
C GLY A 5 21.03 4.16 8.43
N LEU A 6 21.41 3.56 7.31
CA LEU A 6 21.88 4.29 6.15
C LEU A 6 20.78 5.26 5.73
N ARG A 7 21.14 6.54 5.68
CA ARG A 7 20.26 7.61 5.22
C ARG A 7 20.91 8.30 4.06
N TYR A 8 20.31 8.19 2.89
CA TYR A 8 20.71 8.99 1.75
C TYR A 8 20.36 10.47 2.00
N HIS A 9 21.25 11.36 1.60
CA HIS A 9 20.98 12.80 1.60
C HIS A 9 19.93 13.17 0.56
N GLU A 10 19.37 14.36 0.71
CA GLU A 10 18.46 14.96 -0.26
C GLU A 10 19.13 15.06 -1.63
N ASN A 11 18.42 14.64 -2.65
CA ASN A 11 18.85 14.67 -4.05
C ASN A 11 17.61 14.60 -4.96
N SER A 12 17.80 14.41 -6.27
CA SER A 12 16.69 14.33 -7.23
C SER A 12 15.72 13.17 -6.94
N ILE A 13 16.17 12.10 -6.27
CA ILE A 13 15.35 10.94 -5.91
C ILE A 13 14.79 11.10 -4.49
N ASN A 14 15.61 11.49 -3.51
CA ASN A 14 15.19 11.63 -2.12
C ASN A 14 14.80 13.09 -1.88
N LYS A 15 13.52 13.43 -2.10
CA LYS A 15 13.05 14.83 -2.13
C LYS A 15 12.08 15.10 -0.98
N SER A 16 12.31 16.20 -0.25
CA SER A 16 11.37 16.68 0.75
C SER A 16 10.17 17.39 0.11
N HIS A 17 8.98 17.23 0.71
CA HIS A 17 7.79 17.97 0.30
C HIS A 17 7.35 18.94 1.38
N LYS A 18 6.97 20.15 0.97
CA LYS A 18 6.56 21.24 1.88
C LYS A 18 5.33 20.89 2.72
N SER A 19 4.45 20.01 2.24
CA SER A 19 3.21 19.68 2.94
C SER A 19 3.42 18.79 4.17
N HIS A 20 4.52 18.03 4.21
CA HIS A 20 4.80 17.02 5.24
C HIS A 20 6.16 17.28 5.90
N PRO A 21 6.23 18.26 6.82
CA PRO A 21 7.43 18.51 7.60
C PRO A 21 7.61 17.37 8.61
N TYR A 22 8.50 16.42 8.30
CA TYR A 22 8.82 15.29 9.18
C TYR A 22 10.26 15.36 9.67
N PRO A 23 10.55 15.00 10.94
CA PRO A 23 11.87 15.19 11.51
C PRO A 23 12.90 14.30 10.81
N PRO A 24 14.11 14.81 10.51
CA PRO A 24 15.19 14.04 9.87
C PRO A 24 15.71 12.85 10.70
N THR A 25 15.30 12.77 11.96
CA THR A 25 15.64 11.72 12.92
C THR A 25 14.49 10.74 13.17
N GLY A 26 13.32 10.95 12.55
CA GLY A 26 12.18 10.04 12.70
C GLY A 26 12.41 8.71 11.97
N PRO A 27 11.74 7.62 12.39
CA PRO A 27 11.95 6.27 11.86
C PRO A 27 11.71 6.14 10.35
N ALA A 28 10.82 6.95 9.78
CA ALA A 28 10.52 6.97 8.35
C ALA A 28 11.09 8.21 7.63
N SER A 29 12.28 8.67 8.01
CA SER A 29 12.87 9.84 7.36
C SER A 29 13.18 9.57 5.89
N ILE A 30 13.05 10.60 5.04
CA ILE A 30 13.45 10.49 3.62
C ILE A 30 14.93 10.09 3.53
N GLY A 31 15.20 9.16 2.61
CA GLY A 31 16.49 8.53 2.39
C GLY A 31 16.78 7.35 3.31
N GLN A 32 15.94 7.05 4.30
CA GLN A 32 16.05 5.85 5.13
C GLN A 32 15.19 4.72 4.58
N ARG A 33 15.56 3.48 4.94
CA ARG A 33 14.72 2.32 4.66
C ARG A 33 13.39 2.46 5.40
N ALA A 34 12.29 2.17 4.72
CA ALA A 34 10.96 2.17 5.31
C ALA A 34 10.92 1.29 6.56
N PRO A 35 10.32 1.71 7.69
CA PRO A 35 10.10 0.82 8.82
C PRO A 35 9.22 -0.36 8.37
N ASP A 36 9.49 -1.53 8.93
CA ASP A 36 8.70 -2.73 8.67
C ASP A 36 7.79 -3.01 9.86
N ASP A 37 6.60 -3.53 9.59
CA ASP A 37 5.63 -3.89 10.62
C ASP A 37 4.66 -4.96 10.08
N ILE A 38 3.86 -5.53 10.97
CA ILE A 38 2.77 -6.44 10.62
C ILE A 38 1.59 -5.62 10.10
N ILE A 39 1.03 -6.06 8.99
CA ILE A 39 -0.20 -5.56 8.40
C ILE A 39 -1.13 -6.73 8.10
N VAL A 40 -2.43 -6.51 8.16
CA VAL A 40 -3.43 -7.55 7.94
C VAL A 40 -4.20 -7.22 6.67
N PRO A 41 -4.27 -8.09 5.66
CA PRO A 41 -5.13 -7.87 4.51
C PRO A 41 -6.57 -7.64 4.96
N PHE A 42 -7.21 -6.57 4.48
CA PHE A 42 -8.61 -6.36 4.81
C PHE A 42 -9.46 -7.46 4.14
N ALA A 43 -10.23 -8.19 4.93
CA ALA A 43 -11.19 -9.17 4.47
C ALA A 43 -12.58 -8.72 4.95
N PRO A 44 -13.51 -8.39 4.04
CA PRO A 44 -14.86 -8.05 4.44
C PRO A 44 -15.54 -9.29 5.04
N ALA A 45 -16.35 -9.09 6.07
CA ALA A 45 -17.16 -10.17 6.62
C ALA A 45 -18.04 -10.77 5.51
N PRO A 46 -18.16 -12.11 5.43
CA PRO A 46 -19.04 -12.73 4.44
C PRO A 46 -20.46 -12.18 4.62
N ALA A 47 -21.07 -11.72 3.52
CA ALA A 47 -22.46 -11.27 3.55
C ALA A 47 -23.33 -12.39 4.12
N ASP A 48 -24.12 -12.06 5.13
CA ASP A 48 -24.97 -12.99 5.88
C ASP A 48 -26.02 -13.60 4.93
N THR A 49 -25.67 -14.70 4.24
CA THR A 49 -26.60 -15.44 3.38
C THR A 49 -27.47 -16.32 4.27
N SER A 50 -28.38 -15.70 5.02
CA SER A 50 -29.47 -16.33 5.76
C SER A 50 -30.58 -16.82 4.81
N LEU A 51 -30.20 -17.49 3.72
CA LEU A 51 -31.11 -18.30 2.92
C LEU A 51 -30.96 -19.76 3.36
N PRO A 52 -32.07 -20.47 3.69
CA PRO A 52 -31.98 -21.88 4.05
C PRO A 52 -31.49 -22.68 2.83
N ARG A 53 -30.21 -23.06 2.86
CA ARG A 53 -29.55 -23.81 1.80
C ARG A 53 -29.98 -25.27 1.92
N SER A 54 -30.59 -25.80 0.87
CA SER A 54 -31.03 -27.20 0.78
C SER A 54 -29.87 -28.15 1.04
N GLU A 55 -30.09 -29.17 1.87
CA GLU A 55 -29.12 -30.15 2.41
C GLU A 55 -28.30 -30.97 1.37
N SER A 56 -28.45 -30.72 0.07
CA SER A 56 -27.78 -31.50 -1.00
C SER A 56 -26.37 -31.02 -1.39
N LEU A 57 -25.84 -29.97 -0.76
CA LEU A 57 -24.55 -29.37 -1.12
C LEU A 57 -23.50 -29.36 0.01
N ALA A 58 -23.81 -29.96 1.16
CA ALA A 58 -22.98 -29.89 2.36
C ALA A 58 -21.74 -30.82 2.35
N GLU A 59 -21.64 -31.76 1.41
CA GLU A 59 -20.56 -32.77 1.41
C GLU A 59 -19.36 -32.43 0.51
N LEU A 60 -19.27 -31.21 -0.04
CA LEU A 60 -18.13 -30.77 -0.87
C LEU A 60 -17.42 -29.50 -0.36
N GLU A 61 -17.77 -28.97 0.81
CA GLU A 61 -17.27 -27.67 1.29
C GLU A 61 -16.43 -27.76 2.60
N ASP A 62 -15.94 -28.95 2.99
CA ASP A 62 -15.20 -29.13 4.27
C ASP A 62 -13.68 -28.82 4.24
N GLU A 63 -13.20 -28.07 3.24
CA GLU A 63 -11.81 -27.56 3.19
C GLU A 63 -11.70 -26.03 2.96
N GLY A 64 -12.80 -25.28 2.96
CA GLY A 64 -12.81 -23.90 2.40
C GLY A 64 -12.91 -22.72 3.36
N THR A 65 -13.26 -22.91 4.62
CA THR A 65 -13.80 -21.82 5.47
C THR A 65 -13.06 -21.66 6.79
N ASN A 66 -11.77 -21.32 6.73
CA ASN A 66 -11.08 -20.64 7.84
C ASN A 66 -9.72 -20.04 7.41
N GLN A 67 -9.68 -19.28 6.31
CA GLN A 67 -8.54 -18.37 6.08
C GLN A 67 -8.74 -17.12 6.95
N GLN A 68 -8.45 -17.28 8.24
CA GLN A 68 -8.06 -16.17 9.10
C GLN A 68 -7.01 -15.37 8.32
N SER A 69 -7.31 -14.10 8.01
CA SER A 69 -6.44 -13.22 7.21
C SER A 69 -5.04 -13.25 7.82
N LYS A 70 -4.14 -13.99 7.18
CA LYS A 70 -2.82 -14.26 7.74
C LYS A 70 -2.08 -12.94 7.86
N ASP A 71 -1.61 -12.61 9.06
CA ASP A 71 -0.70 -11.51 9.30
C ASP A 71 0.45 -11.54 8.27
N VAL A 72 0.69 -10.43 7.59
CA VAL A 72 1.74 -10.28 6.58
C VAL A 72 2.68 -9.16 7.03
N ARG A 73 3.98 -9.26 6.74
CA ARG A 73 4.88 -8.13 6.98
C ARG A 73 4.80 -7.14 5.84
N LEU A 74 4.91 -5.85 6.13
CA LEU A 74 4.98 -4.82 5.09
C LEU A 74 6.05 -5.16 4.04
N TYR A 75 7.22 -5.63 4.46
CA TYR A 75 8.29 -6.00 3.52
C TYR A 75 7.94 -7.16 2.58
N ASP A 76 7.03 -8.06 2.96
CA ASP A 76 6.64 -9.18 2.11
C ASP A 76 5.87 -8.67 0.88
N ILE A 77 5.07 -7.61 1.04
CA ILE A 77 4.34 -6.98 -0.07
C ILE A 77 5.18 -5.97 -0.88
N LEU A 78 6.38 -5.63 -0.40
CA LEU A 78 7.34 -4.74 -1.06
C LEU A 78 8.44 -5.49 -1.83
N ALA A 79 8.46 -6.82 -1.79
CA ALA A 79 9.56 -7.66 -2.28
C ALA A 79 9.73 -7.71 -3.82
N PHE A 80 9.13 -6.78 -4.57
CA PHE A 80 9.17 -6.75 -6.03
C PHE A 80 10.38 -5.95 -6.54
N PRO A 81 11.37 -6.59 -7.18
CA PRO A 81 12.57 -5.91 -7.63
C PRO A 81 12.28 -4.95 -8.78
N GLY A 82 12.90 -3.77 -8.74
CA GLY A 82 12.80 -2.77 -9.81
C GLY A 82 11.49 -1.96 -9.83
N VAL A 83 10.62 -2.13 -8.82
CA VAL A 83 9.30 -1.49 -8.75
C VAL A 83 9.30 -0.38 -7.70
N PHE A 84 8.76 0.80 -8.05
CA PHE A 84 8.42 1.80 -7.03
C PHE A 84 7.17 1.34 -6.27
N GLN A 85 7.23 1.43 -4.95
CA GLN A 85 6.11 1.07 -4.07
C GLN A 85 5.48 2.35 -3.53
N ILE A 86 4.18 2.51 -3.69
CA ILE A 86 3.41 3.68 -3.27
C ILE A 86 2.51 3.22 -2.12
N LEU A 87 2.82 3.66 -0.91
CA LEU A 87 2.01 3.41 0.27
C LEU A 87 1.06 4.58 0.49
N VAL A 88 -0.23 4.30 0.50
CA VAL A 88 -1.28 5.28 0.78
C VAL A 88 -1.79 5.04 2.18
N PHE A 89 -1.38 5.87 3.13
CA PHE A 89 -1.85 5.86 4.50
C PHE A 89 -3.17 6.63 4.57
N ALA A 90 -4.29 5.91 4.57
CA ALA A 90 -5.61 6.51 4.64
C ALA A 90 -6.08 6.75 6.09
N ALA A 91 -5.32 6.29 7.09
CA ALA A 91 -5.61 6.43 8.51
C ALA A 91 -7.08 6.03 8.81
N ASP A 92 -7.78 6.78 9.67
CA ASP A 92 -9.18 6.52 9.99
C ASP A 92 -10.16 7.10 8.96
N ARG A 93 -9.65 7.73 7.89
CA ARG A 93 -10.49 8.47 6.94
C ARG A 93 -11.34 7.56 6.08
N LEU A 94 -10.92 6.32 5.85
CA LEU A 94 -11.74 5.36 5.09
C LEU A 94 -13.06 5.04 5.80
N VAL A 95 -13.10 5.15 7.12
CA VAL A 95 -14.32 4.99 7.92
C VAL A 95 -15.02 6.33 8.11
N ALA A 96 -14.27 7.41 8.37
CA ALA A 96 -14.86 8.70 8.70
C ALA A 96 -15.41 9.49 7.49
N GLU A 97 -14.82 9.34 6.30
CA GLU A 97 -15.18 10.12 5.11
C GLU A 97 -16.01 9.30 4.13
N LYS A 98 -17.24 9.75 3.93
CA LYS A 98 -18.13 9.22 2.90
C LYS A 98 -17.47 9.31 1.52
N ASP A 99 -17.61 8.24 0.74
CA ASP A 99 -17.14 8.12 -0.65
C ASP A 99 -15.62 8.29 -0.83
N LEU A 100 -14.81 8.23 0.25
CA LEU A 100 -13.35 8.32 0.12
C LEU A 100 -12.78 7.11 -0.61
N ASP A 101 -13.27 5.92 -0.32
CA ASP A 101 -12.90 4.67 -0.97
C ASP A 101 -13.14 4.72 -2.50
N ALA A 102 -14.31 5.16 -2.94
CA ALA A 102 -14.64 5.29 -4.35
C ALA A 102 -13.77 6.34 -5.06
N ARG A 103 -13.47 7.45 -4.37
CA ARG A 103 -12.55 8.48 -4.89
C ARG A 103 -11.12 7.95 -4.98
N LEU A 104 -10.65 7.30 -3.93
CA LEU A 104 -9.32 6.72 -3.86
C LEU A 104 -9.14 5.62 -4.91
N GLY A 105 -10.12 4.74 -5.08
CA GLY A 105 -10.13 3.72 -6.13
C GLY A 105 -9.99 4.31 -7.53
N LYS A 106 -10.70 5.42 -7.82
CA LYS A 106 -10.59 6.16 -9.09
C LYS A 106 -9.22 6.81 -9.28
N ASP A 107 -8.68 7.46 -8.25
CA ASP A 107 -7.35 8.07 -8.31
C ASP A 107 -6.28 7.00 -8.56
N ILE A 108 -6.32 5.87 -7.83
CA ILE A 108 -5.40 4.74 -8.04
C ILE A 108 -5.46 4.22 -9.47
N GLU A 109 -6.66 3.94 -9.99
CA GLU A 109 -6.83 3.45 -11.36
C GLU A 109 -6.34 4.46 -12.40
N HIS A 110 -6.62 5.75 -12.18
CA HIS A 110 -6.17 6.82 -13.06
C HIS A 110 -4.64 6.88 -13.12
N TYR A 111 -3.98 7.03 -11.96
CA TYR A 111 -2.53 7.19 -11.91
C TYR A 111 -1.78 5.93 -12.31
N GLN A 112 -2.25 4.74 -11.94
CA GLN A 112 -1.65 3.50 -12.43
C GLN A 112 -1.71 3.39 -13.96
N ARG A 113 -2.83 3.78 -14.58
CA ARG A 113 -2.96 3.80 -16.05
C ARG A 113 -2.01 4.83 -16.67
N VAL A 114 -2.00 6.05 -16.14
CA VAL A 114 -1.15 7.15 -16.61
C VAL A 114 0.33 6.78 -16.51
N TRP A 115 0.78 6.31 -15.35
CA TRP A 115 2.18 5.93 -15.13
C TRP A 115 2.58 4.73 -15.96
N SER A 116 1.75 3.69 -16.06
CA SER A 116 2.03 2.52 -16.91
C SER A 116 2.10 2.88 -18.40
N SER A 117 1.37 3.92 -18.82
CA SER A 117 1.41 4.43 -20.19
C SER A 117 2.66 5.28 -20.46
N ARG A 118 3.10 6.10 -19.51
CA ARG A 118 4.28 6.98 -19.66
C ARG A 118 5.60 6.23 -19.46
N TRP A 119 5.59 5.26 -18.56
CA TRP A 119 6.75 4.48 -18.13
C TRP A 119 6.37 3.01 -18.03
N PRO A 120 6.31 2.31 -19.18
CA PRO A 120 5.97 0.90 -19.20
C PRO A 120 7.01 0.12 -18.40
N GLY A 121 6.53 -0.79 -17.56
CA GLY A 121 7.40 -1.65 -16.79
C GLY A 121 8.21 -2.61 -17.66
N LEU A 122 9.22 -3.24 -17.06
CA LEU A 122 10.14 -4.13 -17.76
C LEU A 122 9.37 -5.30 -18.41
N ARG A 123 9.37 -5.33 -19.75
CA ARG A 123 8.98 -6.51 -20.53
C ARG A 123 10.16 -7.46 -20.63
N GLY A 124 10.02 -8.65 -20.01
CA GLY A 124 10.75 -9.87 -20.39
C GLY A 124 12.26 -9.79 -20.57
N VAL A 125 13.03 -9.59 -19.48
CA VAL A 125 14.50 -9.80 -19.48
C VAL A 125 14.92 -11.00 -18.60
N LEU A 126 13.98 -11.86 -18.22
CA LEU A 126 14.30 -13.12 -17.50
C LEU A 126 14.13 -14.38 -18.36
N ASP A 127 13.66 -14.26 -19.62
CA ASP A 127 13.43 -15.41 -20.51
C ASP A 127 14.54 -15.58 -21.56
N SER A 128 15.80 -15.49 -21.15
CA SER A 128 16.94 -15.82 -22.02
C SER A 128 18.05 -16.49 -21.23
N ASN A 129 17.82 -17.73 -20.79
CA ASN A 129 18.81 -18.83 -20.60
C ASN A 129 18.50 -19.76 -19.41
N SER A 130 17.37 -20.46 -19.41
CA SER A 130 17.23 -21.65 -18.56
C SER A 130 16.42 -22.75 -19.23
N SER A 131 17.06 -23.37 -20.23
CA SER A 131 16.85 -24.79 -20.46
C SER A 131 17.34 -25.57 -19.21
N SER A 132 16.57 -26.60 -18.83
CA SER A 132 16.86 -27.69 -17.88
C SER A 132 16.62 -27.47 -16.38
N SER A 133 15.48 -28.05 -15.96
CA SER A 133 15.29 -28.98 -14.83
C SER A 133 15.39 -28.53 -13.36
N SER A 134 14.38 -28.99 -12.62
CA SER A 134 14.25 -29.33 -11.19
C SER A 134 14.03 -28.22 -10.15
N SER A 135 12.76 -28.12 -9.75
CA SER A 135 12.23 -28.07 -8.37
C SER A 135 12.93 -27.18 -7.34
N SER A 136 12.33 -26.03 -7.02
CA SER A 136 12.26 -25.53 -5.65
C SER A 136 11.07 -24.58 -5.48
N SER A 137 10.35 -24.78 -4.38
CA SER A 137 9.14 -24.08 -3.94
C SER A 137 9.27 -22.55 -3.82
N SER A 138 8.77 -21.82 -4.83
CA SER A 138 8.23 -20.45 -4.72
C SER A 138 7.63 -19.94 -6.06
N GLU A 139 7.15 -20.85 -6.92
CA GLU A 139 6.60 -20.53 -8.23
C GLU A 139 5.07 -20.56 -8.20
N ALA A 140 4.43 -19.46 -7.78
CA ALA A 140 2.98 -19.31 -7.94
C ALA A 140 2.56 -17.96 -8.55
N MET A 141 3.47 -17.17 -9.13
CA MET A 141 3.07 -15.90 -9.78
C MET A 141 3.70 -15.58 -11.15
N MET A 142 4.46 -16.49 -11.75
CA MET A 142 4.98 -16.29 -13.12
C MET A 142 4.47 -17.28 -14.17
N SER A 143 3.34 -17.96 -13.92
CA SER A 143 2.72 -18.88 -14.89
C SER A 143 1.72 -18.22 -15.86
N LYS A 144 1.81 -16.90 -16.10
CA LYS A 144 1.16 -16.25 -17.25
C LYS A 144 2.22 -15.58 -18.11
N LYS A 145 2.76 -16.35 -19.07
CA LYS A 145 3.54 -15.86 -20.22
C LYS A 145 2.98 -14.51 -20.69
N ASN A 146 3.85 -13.51 -20.80
CA ASN A 146 3.61 -12.15 -21.32
C ASN A 146 3.09 -11.06 -20.35
N LYS A 147 3.21 -11.20 -19.03
CA LYS A 147 2.92 -10.06 -18.13
C LYS A 147 4.21 -9.31 -17.79
N SER A 148 4.33 -8.07 -18.28
CA SER A 148 5.37 -7.13 -17.86
C SER A 148 5.26 -6.89 -16.35
N THR A 149 6.38 -6.89 -15.63
CA THR A 149 6.42 -6.46 -14.23
C THR A 149 6.00 -5.00 -14.18
N PRO A 150 4.98 -4.61 -13.39
CA PRO A 150 4.57 -3.21 -13.31
C PRO A 150 5.70 -2.35 -12.72
N GLN A 151 5.88 -1.13 -13.24
CA GLN A 151 6.90 -0.21 -12.74
C GLN A 151 6.51 0.42 -11.38
N PHE A 152 5.21 0.41 -11.06
CA PHE A 152 4.61 1.03 -9.89
C PHE A 152 3.60 0.08 -9.26
N MET A 153 3.66 -0.05 -7.94
CA MET A 153 2.69 -0.79 -7.14
C MET A 153 2.11 0.11 -6.07
N VAL A 154 0.79 0.09 -5.92
CA VAL A 154 0.07 0.91 -4.95
C VAL A 154 -0.56 0.00 -3.91
N HIS A 155 -0.35 0.33 -2.63
CA HIS A 155 -0.93 -0.36 -1.49
C HIS A 155 -1.61 0.64 -0.57
N VAL A 156 -2.79 0.33 -0.07
CA VAL A 156 -3.54 1.20 0.83
C VAL A 156 -3.46 0.63 2.24
N ILE A 157 -3.11 1.48 3.22
CA ILE A 157 -2.97 1.10 4.62
C ILE A 157 -3.95 1.95 5.44
N SER A 158 -4.82 1.29 6.19
CA SER A 158 -5.84 1.89 7.06
C SER A 158 -5.48 1.66 8.53
N SER A 159 -5.76 2.63 9.42
CA SER A 159 -5.63 2.44 10.88
C SER A 159 -6.95 2.04 11.55
N ALA A 160 -8.07 2.18 10.84
CA ALA A 160 -9.38 1.83 11.38
C ALA A 160 -9.66 0.32 11.25
N THR A 161 -10.20 -0.25 12.34
CA THR A 161 -10.87 -1.55 12.30
C THR A 161 -12.28 -1.35 11.75
N PHE A 162 -12.59 -1.95 10.60
CA PHE A 162 -13.93 -1.90 10.02
C PHE A 162 -14.86 -2.82 10.83
N SER A 163 -15.87 -2.26 11.50
CA SER A 163 -16.87 -3.03 12.27
C SER A 163 -17.97 -3.58 11.37
N GLU A 164 -18.44 -4.80 11.64
CA GLU A 164 -19.53 -5.50 10.91
C GLU A 164 -20.87 -4.73 10.88
N SER A 165 -21.06 -3.78 11.79
CA SER A 165 -22.30 -3.01 11.93
C SER A 165 -22.43 -1.81 11.01
N ASP A 166 -21.34 -1.38 10.37
CA ASP A 166 -21.39 -0.21 9.49
C ASP A 166 -21.70 -0.65 8.06
N ASN A 167 -22.83 -0.18 7.55
CA ASN A 167 -23.29 -0.34 6.16
C ASN A 167 -22.35 0.36 5.13
N HIS A 168 -21.04 0.17 5.24
CA HIS A 168 -20.05 0.61 4.25
C HIS A 168 -19.94 -0.44 3.15
N GLY A 169 -20.93 -0.49 2.27
CA GLY A 169 -20.98 -1.39 1.11
C GLY A 169 -19.88 -1.18 0.05
N THR A 170 -18.81 -0.45 0.34
CA THR A 170 -17.81 -0.03 -0.65
C THR A 170 -16.34 -0.23 -0.23
N ALA A 171 -16.02 -0.44 1.06
CA ALA A 171 -14.68 -0.89 1.48
C ALA A 171 -14.35 -2.31 0.96
N THR A 172 -15.39 -3.07 0.60
CA THR A 172 -15.33 -4.39 -0.05
C THR A 172 -14.57 -4.38 -1.39
N ALA A 173 -14.83 -3.41 -2.27
CA ALA A 173 -14.31 -3.46 -3.64
C ALA A 173 -12.79 -3.26 -3.74
N MET A 174 -12.18 -2.58 -2.75
CA MET A 174 -10.73 -2.44 -2.67
C MET A 174 -10.05 -3.56 -1.86
N ALA A 175 -10.82 -4.28 -1.04
CA ALA A 175 -10.34 -5.47 -0.31
C ALA A 175 -9.95 -6.60 -1.27
N ASP A 176 -10.78 -6.82 -2.30
CA ASP A 176 -10.62 -7.89 -3.29
C ASP A 176 -9.59 -7.55 -4.39
N ARG A 177 -8.97 -6.37 -4.33
CA ARG A 177 -7.97 -5.97 -5.32
C ARG A 177 -6.70 -6.81 -5.20
N THR A 178 -6.01 -6.96 -6.32
CA THR A 178 -4.70 -7.60 -6.35
C THR A 178 -3.67 -6.73 -5.63
N GLU A 179 -2.72 -7.37 -4.94
CA GLU A 179 -1.61 -6.68 -4.27
C GLU A 179 -0.86 -5.78 -5.26
N GLY A 180 -0.50 -4.57 -4.83
CA GLY A 180 0.11 -3.56 -5.71
C GLY A 180 -0.86 -2.86 -6.67
N TYR A 181 -2.16 -3.18 -6.65
CA TYR A 181 -3.21 -2.53 -7.44
C TYR A 181 -4.25 -1.82 -6.57
N GLY A 182 -3.84 -1.33 -5.41
CA GLY A 182 -4.69 -0.64 -4.45
C GLY A 182 -5.41 -1.55 -3.46
N LYS A 183 -4.87 -2.75 -3.21
CA LYS A 183 -5.35 -3.63 -2.13
C LYS A 183 -5.24 -2.91 -0.77
N ILE A 184 -6.25 -3.08 0.07
CA ILE A 184 -6.29 -2.52 1.42
C ILE A 184 -5.69 -3.50 2.43
N TYR A 185 -4.85 -2.94 3.30
CA TYR A 185 -4.30 -3.56 4.48
C TYR A 185 -4.65 -2.73 5.71
N ILE A 186 -4.77 -3.40 6.85
CA ILE A 186 -5.04 -2.82 8.16
C ILE A 186 -3.74 -2.79 8.95
N ASP A 187 -3.48 -1.65 9.59
CA ASP A 187 -2.48 -1.47 10.64
C ASP A 187 -3.12 -1.96 11.97
N PRO A 188 -2.82 -3.19 12.42
CA PRO A 188 -3.57 -3.86 13.48
C PRO A 188 -3.36 -3.21 14.85
N GLU A 189 -2.29 -2.43 15.01
CA GLU A 189 -1.95 -1.75 16.27
C GLU A 189 -2.54 -0.33 16.35
N GLY A 190 -3.64 -0.07 15.63
CA GLY A 190 -4.43 1.15 15.77
C GLY A 190 -3.71 2.42 15.32
N GLY A 191 -2.79 2.31 14.35
CA GLY A 191 -2.10 3.46 13.76
C GLY A 191 -0.61 3.56 14.10
N ARG A 192 0.01 2.59 14.77
CA ARG A 192 1.46 2.62 15.06
C ARG A 192 2.30 2.81 13.79
N LEU A 193 1.99 2.07 12.74
CA LEU A 193 2.70 2.19 11.47
C LEU A 193 2.47 3.57 10.86
N HIS A 194 1.25 4.10 10.93
CA HIS A 194 0.95 5.47 10.50
C HIS A 194 1.82 6.49 11.23
N GLU A 195 1.94 6.38 12.55
CA GLU A 195 2.76 7.27 13.38
C GLU A 195 4.24 7.19 13.00
N TRP A 196 4.77 5.99 12.75
CA TRP A 196 6.14 5.83 12.26
C TRP A 196 6.36 6.55 10.94
N PHE A 197 5.38 6.56 10.04
CA PHE A 197 5.45 7.33 8.79
C PHE A 197 5.15 8.83 8.94
N GLY A 198 4.71 9.26 10.12
CA GLY A 198 4.42 10.66 10.45
C GLY A 198 2.99 11.10 10.18
N PHE A 199 2.07 10.14 10.15
CA PHE A 199 0.65 10.38 9.98
C PHE A 199 -0.10 10.02 11.26
N THR A 200 -1.14 10.77 11.55
CA THR A 200 -2.07 10.44 12.64
C THR A 200 -3.47 10.25 12.12
N GLY A 201 -4.21 9.43 12.86
CA GLY A 201 -5.65 9.30 12.74
C GLY A 201 -6.38 10.63 12.92
N LEU A 202 -7.68 10.62 12.62
CA LEU A 202 -8.56 11.77 12.85
C LEU A 202 -8.90 11.83 14.35
N SER A 203 -7.92 12.15 15.20
CA SER A 203 -8.20 12.37 16.62
C SER A 203 -9.08 13.61 16.79
N SER A 204 -10.16 13.47 17.56
CA SER A 204 -11.02 14.57 18.00
C SER A 204 -10.34 15.56 18.95
N THR A 205 -9.13 15.22 19.44
CA THR A 205 -8.33 16.11 20.28
C THR A 205 -7.22 16.79 19.49
N PRO A 206 -7.07 18.12 19.58
CA PRO A 206 -6.04 18.85 18.86
C PRO A 206 -4.63 18.41 19.28
N PRO A 207 -3.65 18.38 18.36
CA PRO A 207 -2.31 17.89 18.64
C PRO A 207 -1.67 18.67 19.80
N THR A 208 -1.22 17.95 20.82
CA THR A 208 -0.40 18.53 21.89
C THR A 208 0.95 18.99 21.31
N LYS A 209 1.68 19.89 21.99
CA LYS A 209 2.96 20.44 21.49
C LYS A 209 4.04 19.40 21.10
N LYS A 210 3.92 18.13 21.54
CA LYS A 210 4.79 17.02 21.10
C LYS A 210 4.39 16.39 19.75
N SER A 211 3.15 16.61 19.30
CA SER A 211 2.55 16.11 18.05
C SER A 211 2.71 17.11 16.88
N ALA A 212 3.42 18.22 17.10
CA ALA A 212 3.54 19.33 16.14
C ALA A 212 4.18 18.99 14.78
N SER A 213 4.70 17.77 14.59
CA SER A 213 5.27 17.29 13.32
C SER A 213 4.42 16.24 12.61
N LEU A 214 3.28 15.84 13.18
CA LEU A 214 2.41 14.82 12.62
C LEU A 214 1.32 15.46 11.76
N VAL A 215 1.10 14.90 10.59
CA VAL A 215 0.07 15.37 9.65
C VAL A 215 -1.21 14.58 9.90
N GLN A 216 -2.30 15.30 10.21
CA GLN A 216 -3.62 14.71 10.37
C GLN A 216 -4.17 14.22 9.03
N GLY A 217 -4.82 13.06 9.05
CA GLY A 217 -5.58 12.58 7.90
C GLY A 217 -4.75 11.90 6.81
N GLY A 218 -3.63 11.29 7.19
CA GLY A 218 -2.89 10.39 6.32
C GLY A 218 -2.03 11.07 5.25
N GLY A 219 -1.55 10.28 4.29
CA GLY A 219 -0.69 10.75 3.21
C GLY A 219 -0.22 9.65 2.28
N ILE A 220 0.59 10.04 1.28
CA ILE A 220 1.17 9.13 0.29
C ILE A 220 2.67 9.11 0.47
N VAL A 221 3.25 7.91 0.51
CA VAL A 221 4.69 7.66 0.66
C VAL A 221 5.16 6.88 -0.56
N VAL A 222 6.20 7.40 -1.23
CA VAL A 222 6.87 6.72 -2.33
C VAL A 222 8.13 6.06 -1.80
N LEU A 223 8.23 4.75 -1.99
CA LEU A 223 9.42 3.96 -1.74
C LEU A 223 10.08 3.59 -3.07
N ARG A 224 11.41 3.68 -3.06
CA ARG A 224 12.26 3.20 -4.14
C ARG A 224 12.21 1.67 -4.22
N PRO A 225 12.68 1.08 -5.34
CA PRO A 225 12.83 -0.37 -5.46
C PRO A 225 13.71 -1.06 -4.41
N ASP A 226 14.55 -0.30 -3.70
CA ASP A 226 15.40 -0.79 -2.60
C ASP A 226 14.79 -0.53 -1.20
N THR A 227 13.47 -0.26 -1.18
CA THR A 227 12.63 0.02 -0.01
C THR A 227 12.98 1.26 0.81
N HIS A 228 13.80 2.17 0.27
CA HIS A 228 14.06 3.47 0.89
C HIS A 228 12.98 4.48 0.56
N ILE A 229 12.63 5.31 1.55
CA ILE A 229 11.65 6.38 1.41
C ILE A 229 12.24 7.48 0.53
N ALA A 230 11.61 7.72 -0.61
CA ALA A 230 12.04 8.67 -1.62
C ALA A 230 11.33 10.02 -1.46
N PHE A 231 10.00 9.96 -1.28
CA PHE A 231 9.14 11.13 -1.30
C PHE A 231 7.90 10.86 -0.43
N ARG A 232 7.34 11.93 0.16
CA ARG A 232 6.14 11.87 1.00
C ARG A 232 5.32 13.13 0.84
N VAL A 233 4.01 12.99 0.82
CA VAL A 233 3.05 14.10 0.72
C VAL A 233 1.88 13.87 1.69
N SER A 234 1.30 14.97 2.14
CA SER A 234 0.19 14.99 3.10
C SER A 234 -1.15 14.84 2.40
N GLY A 235 -2.04 14.05 3.00
CA GLY A 235 -3.36 13.77 2.45
C GLY A 235 -3.36 12.75 1.32
N VAL A 236 -4.55 12.22 1.03
CA VAL A 236 -4.77 11.15 0.04
C VAL A 236 -5.70 11.56 -1.11
N GLY A 237 -6.05 12.84 -1.18
CA GLY A 237 -6.89 13.39 -2.25
C GLY A 237 -6.08 13.72 -3.51
N SER A 238 -6.78 14.05 -4.59
CA SER A 238 -6.19 14.27 -5.92
C SER A 238 -4.99 15.25 -5.98
N PRO A 239 -4.92 16.33 -5.18
CA PRO A 239 -3.72 17.18 -5.14
C PRO A 239 -2.45 16.43 -4.69
N ALA A 240 -2.56 15.53 -3.71
CA ALA A 240 -1.42 14.75 -3.24
C ALA A 240 -0.93 13.78 -4.33
N TRP A 241 -1.86 13.18 -5.09
CA TRP A 241 -1.49 12.34 -6.23
C TRP A 241 -0.82 13.12 -7.36
N ALA A 242 -1.24 14.36 -7.60
CA ALA A 242 -0.59 15.24 -8.57
C ALA A 242 0.85 15.57 -8.16
N ASP A 243 1.08 15.83 -6.87
CA ASP A 243 2.45 16.04 -6.33
C ASP A 243 3.33 14.78 -6.52
N VAL A 244 2.75 13.58 -6.37
CA VAL A 244 3.45 12.31 -6.64
C VAL A 244 3.75 12.15 -8.13
N ASP A 245 2.84 12.52 -9.02
CA ASP A 245 3.07 12.51 -10.48
C ASP A 245 4.16 13.49 -10.90
N GLU A 246 4.18 14.70 -10.31
CA GLU A 246 5.25 15.68 -10.52
C GLU A 246 6.60 15.12 -10.04
N TYR A 247 6.62 14.48 -8.87
CA TYR A 247 7.81 13.81 -8.36
C TYR A 247 8.36 12.79 -9.37
N PHE A 248 7.55 11.86 -9.87
CA PHE A 248 8.01 10.88 -10.86
C PHE A 248 8.43 11.53 -12.17
N THR A 249 7.71 12.54 -12.63
CA THR A 249 8.05 13.31 -13.85
C THR A 249 9.41 14.01 -13.72
N SER A 250 9.78 14.46 -12.51
CA SER A 250 11.09 15.08 -12.27
C SER A 250 12.26 14.09 -12.29
N LEU A 251 11.99 12.80 -12.11
CA LEU A 251 13.00 11.75 -12.01
C LEU A 251 13.14 10.92 -13.30
N MET A 252 12.01 10.63 -13.94
CA MET A 252 11.92 9.63 -15.00
C MET A 252 11.64 10.28 -16.35
N THR A 253 12.44 9.92 -17.36
CA THR A 253 12.21 10.30 -18.76
C THR A 253 11.07 9.47 -19.34
N ALA A 254 10.08 10.12 -19.97
CA ALA A 254 9.07 9.41 -20.75
C ALA A 254 9.73 8.60 -21.87
N SER A 255 9.24 7.39 -22.10
CA SER A 255 9.67 6.50 -23.18
C SER A 255 8.96 6.80 -24.50
#